data_AF-A0A6P5YPR3-F1
#
_entry.id   AF-A0A6P5YPR3-F1
#
_cell.length_a   1.000
_cell.length_b   1.000
_cell.length_c   1.000
_cell.angle_alpha   90.00
_cell.angle_beta   90.00
_cell.angle_gamma   90.00
#
_symmetry.space_group_name_H-M   'P 1'
#
loop_
_entity.id
_entity.type
_entity.pdbx_description
1 polymer ?
#
loop_
_entity_poly.entity_id
_entity_poly.type
_entity_poly.pdbx_seq_one_letter_code
_entity_poly.pdbx_strand_id
1 'polypeptide(L)'
;MERKALVLCSVVAFLGVLSAATGFAAEATRIKVSEVKFVSTTQCSYPRSPALGLGLTAVAALLIAQIIINFATGCICCKRTHHTWNSNWTKAFVFYVVSWFTFIISFLLLLTGSALNDQHGEESVYFGNYYCYVVKPGVFAGGAVLAFASVVLGILYYLTLNLAKNTTRPWGDAPLPNQGGIAMGQPQFPPQFSQDPVFVHEDTYNRRQFP
;
A
#
# COMPACT_ATOMS: atom_id res chain seq x y z
N MET A 1 -8.47 8.61 17.36
CA MET A 1 -7.66 8.03 16.25
C MET A 1 -6.62 7.03 16.76
N GLU A 2 -5.99 7.30 17.91
CA GLU A 2 -4.90 6.50 18.46
C GLU A 2 -5.25 5.04 18.77
N ARG A 3 -6.39 4.78 19.43
CA ARG A 3 -6.80 3.39 19.75
C ARG A 3 -6.96 2.50 18.51
N LYS A 4 -7.52 3.03 17.41
CA LYS A 4 -7.70 2.28 16.16
C LYS A 4 -6.36 1.97 15.49
N ALA A 5 -5.44 2.95 15.48
CA ALA A 5 -4.09 2.77 14.95
C ALA A 5 -3.30 1.73 15.76
N LEU A 6 -3.39 1.78 17.10
CA LEU A 6 -2.74 0.80 17.99
C LEU A 6 -3.26 -0.61 17.78
N VAL A 7 -4.58 -0.80 17.70
CA VAL A 7 -5.19 -2.12 17.44
C VAL A 7 -4.72 -2.65 16.08
N LEU A 8 -4.76 -1.83 15.04
CA LEU A 8 -4.31 -2.24 13.71
C LEU A 8 -2.84 -2.62 13.69
N CYS A 9 -1.96 -1.78 14.24
CA CYS A 9 -0.53 -2.05 14.28
C CYS A 9 -0.22 -3.31 15.09
N SER A 10 -0.95 -3.55 16.18
CA SER A 10 -0.81 -4.76 17.00
C SER A 10 -1.20 -6.02 16.21
N VAL A 11 -2.34 -6.01 15.53
CA VAL A 11 -2.79 -7.15 14.70
C VAL A 11 -1.80 -7.42 13.56
N VAL A 12 -1.37 -6.38 12.86
CA VAL A 12 -0.41 -6.49 11.75
C VAL A 12 0.96 -6.97 12.25
N ALA A 13 1.44 -6.46 13.38
CA ALA A 13 2.68 -6.90 13.99
C ALA A 13 2.61 -8.38 14.41
N PHE A 14 1.49 -8.81 15.01
CA PHE A 14 1.26 -10.22 15.35
C PHE A 14 1.31 -11.12 14.11
N LEU A 15 0.64 -10.73 13.02
CA LEU A 15 0.69 -11.47 11.75
C LEU A 15 2.11 -11.53 11.16
N GLY A 16 2.89 -10.45 11.27
CA GLY A 16 4.29 -10.43 10.84
C GLY A 16 5.19 -11.35 11.67
N VAL A 17 5.03 -11.35 12.99
CA VAL A 17 5.76 -12.27 13.88
C VAL A 17 5.35 -13.71 13.59
N LEU A 18 4.05 -13.98 13.41
CA LEU A 18 3.54 -15.29 13.03
C LEU A 18 4.17 -15.77 11.72
N SER A 19 4.17 -14.92 10.69
CA SER A 19 4.77 -15.21 9.38
C SER A 19 6.26 -15.52 9.48
N ALA A 20 7.01 -14.71 10.24
CA ALA A 20 8.44 -14.93 10.44
C ALA A 20 8.70 -16.23 11.21
N ALA A 21 7.95 -16.49 12.28
CA ALA A 21 8.09 -17.69 13.10
C ALA A 21 7.80 -18.97 12.31
N THR A 22 6.70 -19.00 11.56
CA THR A 22 6.37 -20.16 10.71
C THR A 22 7.32 -20.28 9.52
N GLY A 23 7.83 -19.17 8.97
CA GLY A 23 8.87 -19.18 7.94
C GLY A 23 10.20 -19.76 8.43
N PHE A 24 10.66 -19.38 9.63
CA PHE A 24 11.84 -20.00 10.25
C PHE A 24 11.61 -21.47 10.63
N ALA A 25 10.40 -21.80 11.10
CA ALA A 25 10.05 -23.19 11.37
C ALA A 25 10.03 -24.03 10.08
N ALA A 26 9.57 -23.46 8.96
CA ALA A 26 9.62 -24.09 7.64
C ALA A 26 11.07 -24.31 7.20
N GLU A 27 11.96 -23.33 7.42
CA GLU A 27 13.39 -23.50 7.16
C GLU A 27 13.97 -24.66 7.99
N ALA A 28 13.65 -24.74 9.28
CA ALA A 28 14.17 -25.76 10.18
C ALA A 28 13.67 -27.17 9.84
N THR A 29 12.45 -27.27 9.29
CA THR A 29 11.78 -28.54 8.98
C THR A 29 11.80 -28.91 7.50
N ARG A 30 12.43 -28.09 6.64
CA ARG A 30 12.56 -28.36 5.21
C ARG A 30 13.30 -29.67 4.97
N ILE A 31 12.96 -30.31 3.86
CA ILE A 31 13.65 -31.53 3.42
C ILE A 31 15.11 -31.17 3.06
N LYS A 32 16.05 -31.98 3.55
CA LYS A 32 17.48 -31.85 3.23
C LYS A 32 17.91 -32.90 2.21
N VAL A 33 18.97 -32.60 1.46
CA VAL A 33 19.55 -33.53 0.47
C VAL A 33 19.93 -34.87 1.09
N SER A 34 20.41 -34.87 2.34
CA SER A 34 20.76 -36.09 3.09
C SER A 34 19.57 -37.00 3.42
N GLU A 35 18.35 -36.48 3.35
CA GLU A 35 17.12 -37.22 3.72
C GLU A 35 16.39 -37.78 2.49
N VAL A 36 16.83 -37.42 1.28
CA VAL A 36 16.26 -37.90 0.02
C VAL A 36 16.77 -39.31 -0.27
N LYS A 37 15.84 -40.24 -0.56
CA LYS A 37 16.18 -41.61 -0.97
C LYS A 37 16.06 -41.75 -2.48
N PHE A 38 17.12 -42.23 -3.11
CA PHE A 38 17.12 -42.60 -4.53
C PHE A 38 16.53 -44.00 -4.66
N VAL A 39 15.33 -44.12 -5.25
CA VAL A 39 14.63 -45.40 -5.45
C VAL A 39 15.06 -46.05 -6.76
N SER A 40 15.36 -45.24 -7.78
CA SER A 40 15.91 -45.67 -9.07
C SER A 40 16.80 -44.56 -9.66
N THR A 41 17.35 -44.77 -10.86
CA THR A 41 18.07 -43.74 -11.62
C THR A 41 17.18 -42.56 -12.02
N THR A 42 15.86 -42.69 -11.92
CA THR A 42 14.89 -41.67 -12.36
C THR A 42 13.93 -41.21 -11.26
N GLN A 43 13.91 -41.89 -10.10
CA GLN A 43 12.88 -41.69 -9.08
C GLN A 43 13.47 -41.38 -7.70
N CYS A 44 12.95 -40.30 -7.11
CA CYS A 44 13.32 -39.80 -5.79
C CYS A 44 12.14 -39.97 -4.82
N SER A 45 12.41 -40.51 -3.65
CA SER A 45 11.45 -40.54 -2.54
C SER A 45 11.82 -39.48 -1.52
N TYR A 46 10.87 -38.59 -1.26
CA TYR A 46 10.99 -37.50 -0.30
C TYR A 46 10.29 -37.87 1.02
N PRO A 47 10.89 -37.59 2.18
CA PRO A 47 10.24 -37.79 3.46
C PRO A 47 9.11 -36.78 3.66
N ARG A 48 8.10 -37.13 4.47
CA ARG A 48 7.08 -36.18 4.89
C ARG A 48 7.72 -35.06 5.72
N SER A 49 7.47 -33.82 5.33
CA SER A 49 7.93 -32.63 6.03
C SER A 49 6.77 -31.66 6.29
N PRO A 50 6.68 -31.05 7.48
CA PRO A 50 5.68 -30.02 7.77
C PRO A 50 6.02 -28.66 7.14
N ALA A 51 7.17 -28.50 6.47
CA ALA A 51 7.63 -27.22 5.94
C ALA A 51 6.69 -26.64 4.87
N LEU A 52 5.97 -27.48 4.11
CA LEU A 52 4.92 -27.03 3.20
C LEU A 52 3.83 -26.25 3.95
N GLY A 53 3.24 -26.85 4.99
CA GLY A 53 2.18 -26.21 5.77
C GLY A 53 2.67 -24.97 6.50
N LEU A 54 3.88 -25.03 7.06
CA LEU A 54 4.50 -23.89 7.75
C LEU A 54 4.83 -22.75 6.80
N GLY A 55 5.29 -23.04 5.58
CA GLY A 55 5.54 -22.04 4.54
C GLY A 55 4.25 -21.41 4.01
N LEU A 56 3.21 -22.20 3.74
CA LEU A 56 1.90 -21.68 3.31
C LEU A 56 1.23 -20.82 4.39
N THR A 57 1.35 -21.21 5.66
CA THR A 57 0.85 -20.37 6.77
C THR A 57 1.64 -19.06 6.89
N ALA A 58 2.96 -19.09 6.65
CA ALA A 58 3.78 -17.88 6.59
C ALA A 58 3.33 -16.92 5.48
N VAL A 59 3.08 -17.47 4.27
CA VAL A 59 2.57 -16.72 3.11
C VAL A 59 1.20 -16.12 3.41
N ALA A 60 0.28 -16.90 3.96
CA ALA A 60 -1.08 -16.45 4.28
C ALA A 60 -1.06 -15.32 5.32
N ALA A 61 -0.30 -15.46 6.40
CA ALA A 61 -0.18 -14.43 7.44
C ALA A 61 0.40 -13.12 6.88
N LEU A 62 1.45 -13.20 6.06
CA LEU A 62 2.05 -12.03 5.40
C LEU A 62 1.06 -11.34 4.44
N LEU A 63 0.34 -12.12 3.63
CA LEU A 63 -0.66 -11.60 2.70
C LEU A 63 -1.79 -10.87 3.43
N ILE A 64 -2.30 -11.45 4.52
CA ILE A 64 -3.34 -10.82 5.34
C ILE A 64 -2.82 -9.50 5.95
N ALA A 65 -1.60 -9.48 6.48
CA ALA A 65 -0.98 -8.26 7.02
C ALA A 65 -0.90 -7.16 5.96
N GLN A 66 -0.45 -7.52 4.75
CA GLN A 66 -0.33 -6.59 3.62
C GLN A 66 -1.71 -6.05 3.19
N ILE A 67 -2.74 -6.89 3.14
CA ILE A 67 -4.12 -6.47 2.82
C ILE A 67 -4.65 -5.48 3.86
N ILE A 68 -4.46 -5.75 5.15
CA ILE A 68 -4.92 -4.88 6.24
C ILE A 68 -4.29 -3.48 6.12
N ILE A 69 -2.97 -3.40 5.90
CA ILE A 69 -2.27 -2.11 5.74
C ILE A 69 -2.80 -1.34 4.52
N ASN A 70 -2.94 -2.00 3.37
CA ASN A 70 -3.42 -1.34 2.15
C ASN A 70 -4.87 -0.87 2.31
N PHE A 71 -5.75 -1.69 2.89
CA PHE A 71 -7.14 -1.31 3.14
C PHE A 71 -7.26 -0.12 4.10
N ALA A 72 -6.47 -0.11 5.18
CA ALA A 72 -6.53 0.95 6.18
C ALA A 72 -5.90 2.28 5.74
N THR A 73 -4.95 2.24 4.79
CA THR A 73 -4.35 3.46 4.23
C THR A 73 -5.20 4.11 3.14
N GLY A 74 -6.03 3.30 2.47
CA GLY A 74 -7.00 3.70 1.43
C GLY A 74 -6.40 3.86 0.04
N CYS A 75 -7.23 3.85 -1.00
CA CYS A 75 -6.77 4.16 -2.36
C CYS A 75 -6.28 5.60 -2.45
N ILE A 76 -5.02 5.77 -2.88
CA ILE A 76 -4.43 7.07 -3.24
C ILE A 76 -5.30 7.78 -4.31
N CYS A 77 -5.97 7.00 -5.16
CA CYS A 77 -6.75 7.45 -6.32
C CYS A 77 -8.01 8.26 -5.98
N CYS A 78 -8.64 8.04 -4.80
CA CYS A 78 -9.94 8.64 -4.48
C CYS A 78 -9.84 9.93 -3.65
N LYS A 79 -8.63 10.33 -3.25
CA LYS A 79 -8.40 11.57 -2.51
C LYS A 79 -7.69 12.58 -3.41
N ARG A 80 -8.47 13.43 -4.08
CA ARG A 80 -7.99 14.68 -4.69
C ARG A 80 -7.44 15.58 -3.58
N THR A 81 -6.20 15.33 -3.19
CA THR A 81 -5.51 16.14 -2.21
C THR A 81 -4.55 16.99 -3.02
N HIS A 82 -4.78 18.30 -3.05
CA HIS A 82 -3.74 19.27 -3.41
C HIS A 82 -2.63 19.10 -2.37
N HIS A 83 -1.73 18.14 -2.61
CA HIS A 83 -0.70 17.77 -1.66
C HIS A 83 0.42 18.79 -1.78
N THR A 84 0.52 19.68 -0.82
CA THR A 84 1.79 20.36 -0.56
C THR A 84 2.78 19.25 -0.20
N TRP A 85 3.82 19.08 -1.01
CA TRP A 85 4.85 18.06 -0.80
C TRP A 85 5.54 18.32 0.55
N ASN A 86 5.07 17.65 1.60
CA ASN A 86 5.71 17.68 2.90
C ASN A 86 6.67 16.49 3.05
N SER A 87 7.73 16.66 3.85
CA SER A 87 8.76 15.63 4.09
C SER A 87 8.17 14.30 4.58
N ASN A 88 7.06 14.34 5.33
CA ASN A 88 6.42 13.14 5.87
C ASN A 88 5.73 12.30 4.78
N TRP A 89 5.16 12.92 3.75
CA TRP A 89 4.57 12.21 2.63
C TRP A 89 5.63 11.51 1.79
N THR A 90 6.75 12.18 1.49
CA THR A 90 7.87 11.56 0.79
C THR A 90 8.41 10.35 1.56
N LYS A 91 8.58 10.47 2.89
CA LYS A 91 8.99 9.34 3.75
C LYS A 91 7.97 8.18 3.71
N ALA A 92 6.68 8.50 3.81
CA ALA A 92 5.63 7.48 3.74
C ALA A 92 5.64 6.75 2.39
N PHE A 93 5.84 7.47 1.28
CA PHE A 93 5.94 6.88 -0.05
C PHE A 93 7.15 5.96 -0.18
N VAL A 94 8.32 6.34 0.35
CA VAL A 94 9.50 5.47 0.37
C VAL A 94 9.22 4.19 1.16
N PHE A 95 8.65 4.28 2.37
CA PHE A 95 8.30 3.09 3.16
C PHE A 95 7.31 2.19 2.43
N TYR A 96 6.31 2.77 1.76
CA TYR A 96 5.36 2.03 0.93
C TYR A 96 6.07 1.24 -0.17
N VAL A 97 6.90 1.90 -0.98
CA VAL A 97 7.61 1.27 -2.10
C VAL A 97 8.51 0.13 -1.61
N VAL A 98 9.34 0.39 -0.59
CA VAL A 98 10.25 -0.64 -0.06
C VAL A 98 9.47 -1.81 0.55
N SER A 99 8.38 -1.53 1.29
CA SER A 99 7.53 -2.59 1.85
C SER A 99 6.96 -3.51 0.76
N TRP A 100 6.52 -2.96 -0.37
CA TRP A 100 6.00 -3.74 -1.49
C TRP A 100 7.06 -4.62 -2.15
N PHE A 101 8.26 -4.09 -2.36
CA PHE A 101 9.37 -4.90 -2.89
C PHE A 101 9.73 -6.05 -1.95
N THR A 102 9.88 -5.77 -0.65
CA THR A 102 10.18 -6.81 0.34
C THR A 102 9.04 -7.85 0.44
N PHE A 103 7.79 -7.40 0.34
CA PHE A 103 6.61 -8.28 0.34
C PHE A 103 6.65 -9.25 -0.85
N ILE A 104 6.84 -8.74 -2.06
CA ILE A 104 6.84 -9.58 -3.28
C ILE A 104 7.98 -10.61 -3.22
N ILE A 105 9.19 -10.18 -2.85
CA ILE A 105 10.34 -11.09 -2.77
C ILE A 105 10.08 -12.16 -1.69
N SER A 106 9.62 -11.76 -0.51
CA SER A 106 9.30 -12.69 0.58
C SER A 106 8.20 -13.69 0.17
N PHE A 107 7.12 -13.20 -0.43
CA PHE A 107 6.01 -14.03 -0.90
C PHE A 107 6.49 -15.09 -1.89
N LEU A 108 7.29 -14.70 -2.89
CA LEU A 108 7.84 -15.64 -3.87
C LEU A 108 8.80 -16.65 -3.22
N LEU A 109 9.71 -16.21 -2.34
CA LEU A 109 10.64 -17.12 -1.66
C LEU A 109 9.90 -18.17 -0.80
N LEU A 110 8.91 -17.74 -0.01
CA LEU A 110 8.14 -18.62 0.86
C LEU A 110 7.20 -19.54 0.07
N LEU A 111 6.58 -19.03 -1.01
CA LEU A 111 5.69 -19.83 -1.85
C LEU A 111 6.45 -20.85 -2.69
N THR A 112 7.55 -20.43 -3.33
CA THR A 112 8.43 -21.34 -4.09
C THR A 112 9.09 -22.35 -3.16
N GLY A 113 9.57 -21.93 -1.98
CA GLY A 113 10.08 -22.84 -0.96
C GLY A 113 9.04 -23.89 -0.57
N SER A 114 7.79 -23.47 -0.33
CA SER A 114 6.67 -24.36 -0.03
C SER A 114 6.41 -25.34 -1.18
N ALA A 115 6.24 -24.84 -2.40
CA ALA A 115 5.92 -25.65 -3.58
C ALA A 115 7.00 -26.71 -3.88
N LEU A 116 8.27 -26.33 -3.75
CA LEU A 116 9.40 -27.25 -3.93
C LEU A 116 9.51 -28.29 -2.80
N ASN A 117 8.93 -28.01 -1.63
CA ASN A 117 8.86 -28.95 -0.51
C ASN A 117 7.58 -29.83 -0.54
N ASP A 118 6.67 -29.59 -1.50
CA ASP A 118 5.49 -30.45 -1.76
C ASP A 118 5.73 -31.47 -2.87
N GLN A 119 6.87 -31.42 -3.58
CA GLN A 119 7.15 -32.32 -4.69
C GLN A 119 7.36 -33.76 -4.20
N HIS A 120 6.24 -34.44 -3.97
CA HIS A 120 6.13 -35.86 -3.76
C HIS A 120 6.21 -36.54 -5.14
N GLY A 121 7.43 -36.78 -5.60
CA GLY A 121 7.68 -37.88 -6.54
C GLY A 121 7.43 -37.63 -8.02
N GLU A 122 7.42 -36.40 -8.52
CA GLU A 122 7.47 -36.16 -9.97
C GLU A 122 8.83 -35.61 -10.40
N GLU A 123 9.57 -36.52 -11.03
CA GLU A 123 10.63 -36.33 -12.01
C GLU A 123 10.88 -34.86 -12.41
N SER A 124 11.84 -34.18 -11.78
CA SER A 124 12.39 -32.96 -12.36
C SER A 124 13.32 -33.33 -13.51
N VAL A 125 12.74 -33.57 -14.69
CA VAL A 125 13.48 -33.68 -15.96
C VAL A 125 14.05 -32.32 -16.28
N TYR A 126 15.37 -32.20 -16.19
CA TYR A 126 16.01 -30.92 -16.45
C TYR A 126 17.34 -31.23 -17.15
N PHE A 127 17.41 -30.88 -18.44
CA PHE A 127 18.51 -31.24 -19.37
C PHE A 127 18.81 -32.75 -19.50
N GLY A 128 17.79 -33.61 -19.54
CA GLY A 128 17.98 -35.05 -19.80
C GLY A 128 18.74 -35.83 -18.72
N ASN A 129 19.06 -35.18 -17.59
CA ASN A 129 19.64 -35.81 -16.41
C ASN A 129 18.61 -35.79 -15.29
N TYR A 130 18.39 -36.94 -14.66
CA TYR A 130 17.49 -37.08 -13.53
C TYR A 130 18.21 -36.60 -12.28
N TYR A 131 17.77 -35.48 -11.70
CA TYR A 131 18.29 -35.01 -10.41
C TYR A 131 17.15 -34.64 -9.47
N CYS A 132 17.23 -35.12 -8.23
CA CYS A 132 16.29 -34.76 -7.17
C CYS A 132 16.57 -33.32 -6.71
N TYR A 133 15.65 -32.40 -6.96
CA TYR A 133 15.81 -31.02 -6.52
C TYR A 133 15.38 -30.85 -5.06
N VAL A 134 16.20 -30.15 -4.26
CA VAL A 134 15.90 -29.82 -2.86
C VAL A 134 16.07 -28.31 -2.65
N VAL A 135 15.17 -27.72 -1.86
CA VAL A 135 15.23 -26.30 -1.51
C VAL A 135 16.57 -25.95 -0.88
N LYS A 136 17.26 -24.97 -1.45
CA LYS A 136 18.54 -24.49 -0.92
C LYS A 136 18.38 -23.96 0.50
N PRO A 137 19.40 -24.15 1.36
CA PRO A 137 19.45 -23.49 2.66
C PRO A 137 19.29 -21.98 2.51
N GLY A 138 18.49 -21.39 3.39
CA GLY A 138 18.31 -19.95 3.48
C GLY A 138 17.13 -19.38 2.68
N VAL A 139 16.45 -20.17 1.85
CA VAL A 139 15.29 -19.68 1.08
C VAL A 139 14.14 -19.30 2.00
N PHE A 140 13.76 -20.17 2.93
CA PHE A 140 12.69 -19.86 3.89
C PHE A 140 13.16 -18.85 4.93
N ALA A 141 14.40 -18.95 5.41
CA ALA A 141 14.96 -17.95 6.33
C ALA A 141 15.00 -16.54 5.73
N GLY A 142 15.47 -16.41 4.49
CA GLY A 142 15.49 -15.15 3.76
C GLY A 142 14.07 -14.62 3.53
N GLY A 143 13.14 -15.50 3.14
CA GLY A 143 11.72 -15.18 3.04
C GLY A 143 11.14 -14.66 4.36
N ALA A 144 11.44 -15.29 5.48
CA ALA A 144 10.97 -14.91 6.82
C ALA A 144 11.52 -13.55 7.27
N VAL A 145 12.82 -13.28 7.05
CA VAL A 145 13.43 -11.97 7.37
C VAL A 145 12.80 -10.86 6.53
N LEU A 146 12.61 -11.10 5.23
CA LEU A 146 11.98 -10.13 4.34
C LEU A 146 10.48 -9.94 4.67
N ALA A 147 9.78 -10.98 5.11
CA ALA A 147 8.39 -10.88 5.59
C ALA A 147 8.30 -9.94 6.79
N PHE A 148 9.19 -10.14 7.78
CA PHE A 148 9.24 -9.30 8.97
C PHE A 148 9.58 -7.85 8.61
N ALA A 149 10.61 -7.64 7.78
CA ALA A 149 10.99 -6.32 7.30
C ALA A 149 9.83 -5.63 6.56
N SER A 150 9.13 -6.35 5.69
CA SER A 150 7.95 -5.85 4.96
C SER A 150 6.86 -5.36 5.90
N VAL A 151 6.55 -6.12 6.95
CA VAL A 151 5.52 -5.75 7.92
C VAL A 151 5.93 -4.52 8.73
N VAL A 152 7.19 -4.47 9.20
CA VAL A 152 7.73 -3.30 9.92
C VAL A 152 7.66 -2.05 9.04
N LEU A 153 8.10 -2.13 7.78
CA LEU A 153 8.03 -1.03 6.82
C LEU A 153 6.58 -0.64 6.53
N GLY A 154 5.66 -1.59 6.44
CA GLY A 154 4.23 -1.35 6.26
C GLY A 154 3.58 -0.62 7.44
N ILE A 155 3.97 -0.97 8.67
CA ILE A 155 3.55 -0.24 9.88
C ILE A 155 4.10 1.19 9.88
N LEU A 156 5.39 1.36 9.57
CA LEU A 156 6.02 2.68 9.46
C LEU A 156 5.33 3.53 8.37
N TYR A 157 5.01 2.94 7.22
CA TYR A 157 4.21 3.58 6.18
C TYR A 157 2.87 4.07 6.73
N TYR A 158 2.11 3.19 7.39
CA TYR A 158 0.81 3.54 7.97
C TYR A 158 0.90 4.69 8.97
N LEU A 159 1.86 4.64 9.90
CA LEU A 159 2.04 5.68 10.92
C LEU A 159 2.48 7.01 10.31
N THR A 160 3.46 6.99 9.41
CA THR A 160 4.00 8.20 8.77
C THR A 160 2.96 8.87 7.87
N LEU A 161 2.15 8.07 7.16
CA LEU A 161 1.05 8.57 6.34
C LEU A 161 -0.05 9.21 7.19
N ASN A 162 -0.41 8.60 8.32
CA ASN A 162 -1.41 9.19 9.23
C ASN A 162 -0.90 10.47 9.89
N LEU A 163 0.39 10.53 10.21
CA LEU A 163 1.02 11.76 10.70
C LEU A 163 0.95 12.87 9.66
N ALA A 164 1.32 12.59 8.41
CA ALA A 164 1.22 13.55 7.30
C ALA A 164 -0.22 14.05 7.09
N LYS A 165 -1.23 13.16 7.19
CA LYS A 165 -2.65 13.50 7.11
C LYS A 165 -3.09 14.44 8.25
N ASN A 166 -2.60 14.25 9.47
CA ASN A 166 -2.91 15.10 10.61
C ASN A 166 -2.23 16.48 10.51
N THR A 167 -0.98 16.54 10.07
CA THR A 167 -0.24 17.81 9.85
C THR A 167 -0.78 18.65 8.69
N THR A 168 -1.55 18.07 7.78
CA THR A 168 -2.23 18.81 6.69
C THR A 168 -3.64 19.29 7.09
N ARG A 169 -4.18 18.80 8.22
CA ARG A 169 -5.44 19.24 8.86
C ARG A 169 -5.38 20.36 9.94
N PRO A 170 -4.33 21.21 10.11
CA PRO A 170 -4.32 22.24 11.17
C PRO A 170 -5.31 23.39 10.97
N TRP A 171 -5.88 23.58 9.78
CA TRP A 171 -6.93 24.58 9.58
C TRP A 171 -8.26 23.83 9.55
N GLY A 172 -8.93 23.85 10.71
CA GLY A 172 -10.26 23.29 10.88
C GLY A 172 -11.24 23.87 9.87
N ASP A 173 -12.23 23.07 9.48
CA ASP A 173 -13.53 23.45 8.91
C ASP A 173 -13.63 24.83 8.25
N ALA A 174 -12.69 25.16 7.35
CA ALA A 174 -12.86 26.26 6.43
C ALA A 174 -13.79 25.73 5.32
N PRO A 175 -14.95 26.36 5.07
CA PRO A 175 -15.76 26.00 3.92
C PRO A 175 -14.87 26.06 2.68
N LEU A 176 -14.94 25.03 1.83
CA LEU A 176 -14.38 25.11 0.48
C LEU A 176 -14.75 26.49 -0.09
N PRO A 177 -13.80 27.30 -0.61
CA PRO A 177 -14.21 28.42 -1.42
C PRO A 177 -14.97 27.81 -2.58
N ASN A 178 -16.26 28.12 -2.63
CA ASN A 178 -17.21 27.64 -3.61
C ASN A 178 -16.61 27.88 -5.00
N GLN A 179 -16.07 26.83 -5.64
CA GLN A 179 -15.43 26.92 -6.94
C GLN A 179 -16.50 26.93 -8.04
N GLY A 180 -17.42 27.89 -7.91
CA GLY A 180 -18.48 28.22 -8.86
C GLY A 180 -18.61 29.73 -9.10
N GLY A 181 -17.61 30.52 -8.69
CA GLY A 181 -17.53 31.94 -9.02
C GLY A 181 -17.00 32.10 -10.43
N ILE A 182 -17.88 32.40 -11.39
CA ILE A 182 -17.51 32.94 -12.70
C ILE A 182 -16.60 34.16 -12.44
N ALA A 183 -15.42 34.18 -13.05
CA ALA A 183 -14.50 35.31 -12.93
C ALA A 183 -15.13 36.54 -13.60
N MET A 184 -15.81 37.38 -12.81
CA MET A 184 -16.25 38.69 -13.27
C MET A 184 -15.02 39.59 -13.27
N GLY A 185 -14.48 39.88 -14.44
CA GLY A 185 -13.41 40.86 -14.60
C GLY A 185 -13.87 42.21 -14.07
N GLN A 186 -13.20 42.74 -13.06
CA GLN A 186 -13.52 44.02 -12.45
C GLN A 186 -13.07 45.15 -13.41
N PRO A 187 -13.97 46.01 -13.91
CA PRO A 187 -13.56 47.13 -14.76
C PRO A 187 -12.82 48.17 -13.91
N GLN A 188 -11.58 48.50 -14.27
CA GLN A 188 -10.88 49.66 -13.74
C GLN A 188 -11.36 50.92 -14.46
N PHE A 189 -12.40 51.57 -13.92
CA PHE A 189 -12.67 52.97 -14.23
C PHE A 189 -12.73 53.77 -12.92
N PRO A 190 -12.06 54.93 -12.83
CA PRO A 190 -12.10 55.75 -11.63
C PRO A 190 -13.48 56.41 -11.45
N PRO A 191 -13.93 56.66 -10.20
CA PRO A 191 -15.24 57.25 -9.95
C PRO A 191 -15.27 58.71 -10.40
N GLN A 192 -16.19 59.05 -11.32
CA GLN A 192 -16.56 60.44 -11.58
C GLN A 192 -17.40 60.97 -10.42
N PHE A 193 -16.91 62.01 -9.78
CA PHE A 193 -17.65 62.83 -8.83
C PHE A 193 -18.74 63.65 -9.55
N SER A 194 -19.92 63.66 -8.94
CA SER A 194 -20.90 64.77 -8.93
C SER A 194 -21.60 65.13 -10.24
N GLN A 195 -22.83 64.64 -10.40
CA GLN A 195 -23.98 65.44 -10.81
C GLN A 195 -25.28 64.69 -10.51
N ASP A 196 -26.12 65.27 -9.65
CA ASP A 196 -27.47 64.79 -9.38
C ASP A 196 -28.23 64.63 -10.71
N PRO A 197 -29.06 63.58 -10.87
CA PRO A 197 -29.91 63.47 -12.05
C PRO A 197 -30.93 64.62 -12.02
N VAL A 198 -30.83 65.54 -12.99
CA VAL A 198 -31.87 66.53 -13.26
C VAL A 198 -33.09 65.78 -13.77
N PHE A 199 -34.10 65.62 -12.90
CA PHE A 199 -35.42 65.15 -13.30
C PHE A 199 -36.11 66.25 -14.11
N VAL A 200 -36.18 66.07 -15.42
CA VAL A 200 -37.03 66.88 -16.28
C VAL A 200 -38.47 66.36 -16.14
N HIS A 201 -39.38 67.22 -15.72
CA HIS A 201 -40.81 66.89 -15.61
C HIS A 201 -41.42 66.68 -17.00
N GLU A 202 -42.21 65.62 -17.15
CA GLU A 202 -42.77 65.13 -18.42
C GLU A 202 -43.69 66.15 -19.13
N ASP A 203 -44.14 67.19 -18.40
CA ASP A 203 -44.98 68.27 -18.91
C ASP A 203 -44.28 69.19 -19.93
N THR A 204 -42.95 69.07 -20.08
CA THR A 204 -42.18 69.91 -21.02
C THR A 204 -42.29 69.44 -22.47
N TYR A 205 -42.63 68.16 -22.70
CA TYR A 205 -42.67 67.59 -24.05
C TYR A 205 -43.97 67.93 -24.82
N ASN A 206 -45.08 68.13 -24.10
CA ASN A 206 -46.40 68.34 -24.73
C ASN A 206 -46.73 69.79 -25.14
N ARG A 207 -45.82 70.77 -24.94
CA ARG A 207 -46.05 72.16 -25.37
C ARG A 207 -45.50 72.53 -26.76
N ARG A 208 -44.90 71.59 -27.50
CA ARG A 208 -44.30 71.87 -28.83
C ARG A 208 -45.00 71.23 -30.02
N GLN A 209 -46.16 70.63 -29.81
CA GLN A 209 -47.01 70.20 -30.91
C GLN A 209 -48.36 70.87 -30.70
N PHE A 210 -48.55 72.08 -31.21
CA PHE A 210 -49.74 72.57 -31.92
C PHE A 210 -49.46 74.03 -32.33
N PRO A 211 -49.72 74.41 -33.60
CA PRO A 211 -49.44 75.75 -34.13
C PRO A 211 -50.38 76.82 -33.56
#